data_AF-A0AAU5PIZ3-F1
#
_entry.id   AF-A0AAU5PIZ3-F1
#
_cell.length_a   1.000
_cell.length_b   1.000
_cell.length_c   1.000
_cell.angle_alpha   90.00
_cell.angle_beta   90.00
_cell.angle_gamma   90.00
#
_symmetry.space_group_name_H-M   'P 1'
#
loop_
_entity.id
_entity.type
_entity.pdbx_description
1 polymer ?
#
loop_
_entity_poly.entity_id
_entity_poly.type
_entity_poly.pdbx_seq_one_letter_code
_entity_poly.pdbx_strand_id
1 'polypeptide(L)'
;MAVLVVRNEAGDRFEALAECLKATAIETLPLVERVTGLPLPDPVVIRTMTVRNWTRAHRRSMQERLLAEAQQLHPSREEMHAAAVMRMAMLKAQRTFWPLTGGETVMLTPGQPEVLILPQALEHAGRLDDTPFLSKLLAHEQTRLVQHAASEGEVREAQETFFPDLRGVTGRAYDFLLQGHAGWADRQITARLFSEPVPNEQVTARASARYRDLFATPQHQKAAQQARQAGDSVARIITAEGLAHFNQVWKNPDLVPTIEETTSDLAAWQKRFARPGVTA
;
A
#
# COMPACT_ATOMS: atom_id res chain seq x y z
N MET A 1 2.52 5.29 -22.38
CA MET A 1 1.62 4.49 -21.53
C MET A 1 2.35 3.21 -21.19
N ALA A 2 2.46 2.88 -19.90
CA ALA A 2 3.06 1.62 -19.46
C ALA A 2 2.29 0.42 -20.01
N VAL A 3 3.00 -0.69 -20.24
CA VAL A 3 2.39 -1.96 -20.67
C VAL A 3 1.61 -2.54 -19.47
N LEU A 4 0.30 -2.74 -19.64
CA LEU A 4 -0.55 -3.40 -18.65
C LEU A 4 -0.58 -4.91 -18.89
N VAL A 5 -0.22 -5.68 -17.86
CA VAL A 5 -0.30 -7.15 -17.85
C VAL A 5 -1.23 -7.60 -16.73
N VAL A 6 -2.32 -8.29 -17.08
CA VAL A 6 -3.22 -8.92 -16.11
C VAL A 6 -3.04 -10.43 -16.14
N ARG A 7 -2.73 -11.03 -14.98
CA ARG A 7 -2.51 -12.48 -14.83
C ARG A 7 -3.59 -13.09 -13.94
N ASN A 8 -4.43 -13.96 -14.50
CA ASN A 8 -5.38 -14.73 -13.70
C ASN A 8 -4.74 -16.02 -13.16
N GLU A 9 -4.30 -16.02 -11.90
CA GLU A 9 -3.74 -17.21 -11.22
C GLU A 9 -4.66 -17.73 -10.10
N ALA A 10 -5.88 -17.18 -10.03
CA ALA A 10 -6.91 -17.61 -9.10
C ALA A 10 -7.84 -18.70 -9.68
N GLY A 11 -7.77 -18.94 -11.00
CA GLY A 11 -8.52 -19.96 -11.73
C GLY A 11 -9.74 -19.42 -12.48
N ASP A 12 -10.30 -20.27 -13.34
CA ASP A 12 -11.33 -19.89 -14.35
C ASP A 12 -12.60 -19.27 -13.75
N ARG A 13 -12.95 -19.62 -12.50
CA ARG A 13 -14.13 -19.04 -11.83
C ARG A 13 -14.01 -17.51 -11.65
N PHE A 14 -12.81 -16.97 -11.74
CA PHE A 14 -12.53 -15.54 -11.56
C PHE A 14 -12.13 -14.83 -12.86
N GLU A 15 -12.37 -15.44 -14.02
CA GLU A 15 -12.06 -14.84 -15.32
C GLU A 15 -12.80 -13.50 -15.52
N ALA A 16 -14.08 -13.44 -15.13
CA ALA A 16 -14.87 -12.22 -15.19
C ALA A 16 -14.29 -11.09 -14.30
N LEU A 17 -13.73 -11.45 -13.14
CA LEU A 17 -13.03 -10.48 -12.29
C LEU A 17 -11.73 -10.01 -12.96
N ALA A 18 -10.96 -10.91 -13.59
CA ALA A 18 -9.72 -10.53 -14.28
C ALA A 18 -9.99 -9.55 -15.43
N GLU A 19 -11.02 -9.79 -16.24
CA GLU A 19 -11.44 -8.87 -17.29
C GLU A 19 -11.95 -7.54 -16.74
N CYS A 20 -12.70 -7.57 -15.63
CA CYS A 20 -13.12 -6.35 -14.93
C CYS A 20 -11.92 -5.54 -14.42
N LEU A 21 -10.96 -6.19 -13.75
CA LEU A 21 -9.73 -5.55 -13.27
C LEU A 21 -8.91 -4.94 -14.42
N LYS A 22 -8.85 -5.61 -15.58
CA LYS A 22 -8.19 -5.08 -16.77
C LYS A 22 -8.87 -3.81 -17.29
N ALA A 23 -10.18 -3.83 -17.44
CA ALA A 23 -10.96 -2.68 -17.88
C ALA A 23 -10.80 -1.51 -16.89
N THR A 24 -10.96 -1.77 -15.59
CA THR A 24 -10.76 -0.77 -14.54
C THR A 24 -9.34 -0.21 -14.54
N ALA A 25 -8.31 -1.05 -14.70
CA ALA A 25 -6.92 -0.58 -14.74
C ALA A 25 -6.63 0.33 -15.93
N ILE A 26 -7.22 0.07 -17.11
CA ILE A 26 -7.10 0.96 -18.27
C ILE A 26 -7.62 2.36 -17.96
N GLU A 27 -8.68 2.47 -17.15
CA GLU A 27 -9.25 3.75 -16.73
C GLU A 27 -8.43 4.42 -15.63
N THR A 28 -7.97 3.66 -14.62
CA THR A 28 -7.31 4.23 -13.45
C THR A 28 -5.85 4.60 -13.69
N LEU A 29 -5.11 3.87 -14.53
CA LEU A 29 -3.67 4.09 -14.72
C LEU A 29 -3.31 5.51 -15.18
N PRO A 30 -3.94 6.07 -16.24
CA PRO A 30 -3.67 7.45 -16.66
C PRO A 30 -4.05 8.48 -15.60
N LEU A 31 -5.05 8.17 -14.76
CA LEU A 31 -5.46 9.03 -13.66
C LEU A 31 -4.43 8.99 -12.52
N VAL A 32 -3.84 7.83 -12.22
CA VAL A 32 -2.78 7.71 -11.20
C VAL A 32 -1.60 8.60 -11.55
N GLU A 33 -1.05 8.52 -12.77
CA GLU A 33 0.07 9.38 -13.20
C GLU A 33 -0.31 10.86 -13.11
N ARG A 34 -1.52 11.23 -13.60
CA ARG A 34 -1.97 12.62 -13.59
C ARG A 34 -2.19 13.18 -12.19
N VAL A 35 -2.76 12.37 -11.29
CA VAL A 35 -3.10 12.80 -9.92
C VAL A 35 -1.87 12.88 -9.05
N THR A 36 -1.00 11.89 -9.14
CA THR A 36 0.20 11.81 -8.29
C THR A 36 1.35 12.64 -8.85
N GLY A 37 1.37 12.91 -10.17
CA GLY A 37 2.52 13.52 -10.83
C GLY A 37 3.75 12.62 -10.85
N LEU A 38 3.58 11.31 -10.60
CA LEU A 38 4.65 10.32 -10.53
C LEU A 38 4.51 9.32 -11.69
N PRO A 39 5.64 8.81 -12.22
CA PRO A 39 5.61 7.87 -13.34
C PRO A 39 5.15 6.49 -12.90
N LEU A 40 4.37 5.82 -13.75
CA LEU A 40 4.11 4.38 -13.61
C LEU A 40 5.37 3.57 -13.92
N PRO A 41 5.59 2.44 -13.22
CA PRO A 41 6.56 1.45 -13.70
C PRO A 41 6.08 0.83 -15.01
N ASP A 42 7.03 0.33 -15.81
CA ASP A 42 6.75 -0.38 -17.05
C ASP A 42 7.44 -1.76 -17.03
N PRO A 43 6.70 -2.88 -17.05
CA PRO A 43 5.24 -2.99 -17.12
C PRO A 43 4.54 -2.77 -15.76
N VAL A 44 3.24 -2.45 -15.83
CA VAL A 44 2.31 -2.57 -14.70
C VAL A 44 1.71 -3.98 -14.72
N VAL A 45 1.96 -4.75 -13.65
CA VAL A 45 1.42 -6.11 -13.50
C VAL A 45 0.35 -6.13 -12.43
N ILE A 46 -0.83 -6.66 -12.78
CA ILE A 46 -1.92 -6.97 -11.86
C ILE A 46 -2.15 -8.47 -11.91
N ARG A 47 -2.11 -9.14 -10.76
CA ARG A 47 -2.33 -10.58 -10.67
C ARG A 47 -3.43 -10.92 -9.69
N THR A 48 -4.28 -11.87 -10.04
CA THR A 48 -5.19 -12.50 -9.08
C THR A 48 -4.53 -13.75 -8.54
N MET A 49 -4.64 -14.01 -7.24
CA MET A 49 -4.08 -15.23 -6.64
C MET A 49 -5.08 -15.88 -5.68
N THR A 50 -5.01 -17.20 -5.56
CA THR A 50 -5.67 -17.89 -4.46
C THR A 50 -5.00 -17.53 -3.13
N VAL A 51 -5.78 -17.47 -2.04
CA VAL A 51 -5.27 -17.24 -0.67
C VAL A 51 -4.14 -18.22 -0.33
N ARG A 52 -4.23 -19.48 -0.77
CA ARG A 52 -3.20 -20.49 -0.54
C ARG A 52 -1.87 -20.12 -1.20
N ASN A 53 -1.90 -19.69 -2.47
CA ASN A 53 -0.69 -19.30 -3.19
C ASN A 53 -0.14 -18.00 -2.63
N TRP A 54 -1.00 -17.04 -2.31
CA TRP A 54 -0.64 -15.79 -1.64
C TRP A 54 0.09 -16.02 -0.31
N THR A 55 -0.45 -16.86 0.58
CA THR A 55 0.19 -17.20 1.87
C THR A 55 1.56 -17.84 1.66
N ARG A 56 1.72 -18.70 0.66
CA ARG A 56 3.02 -19.33 0.35
C ARG A 56 4.01 -18.30 -0.19
N ALA A 57 3.57 -17.44 -1.10
CA ALA A 57 4.39 -16.42 -1.72
C ALA A 57 4.91 -15.42 -0.67
N HIS A 58 4.05 -14.96 0.25
CA HIS A 58 4.45 -14.10 1.37
C HIS A 58 5.45 -14.77 2.31
N ARG A 59 5.19 -16.02 2.71
CA ARG A 59 6.12 -16.75 3.58
C ARG A 59 7.51 -16.85 2.95
N ARG A 60 7.57 -17.13 1.64
CA ARG A 60 8.83 -17.21 0.90
C ARG A 60 9.49 -15.84 0.80
N SER A 61 8.77 -14.83 0.33
CA SER A 61 9.30 -13.46 0.14
C SER A 61 9.80 -12.85 1.47
N MET A 62 9.05 -12.99 2.57
CA MET A 62 9.51 -12.54 3.89
C MET A 62 10.75 -13.27 4.38
N GLN A 63 10.87 -14.57 4.11
CA GLN A 63 12.05 -15.35 4.48
C GLN A 63 13.27 -14.93 3.64
N GLU A 64 13.10 -14.77 2.33
CA GLU A 64 14.15 -14.32 1.41
C GLU A 64 14.63 -12.92 1.79
N ARG A 65 13.71 -11.99 2.06
CA ARG A 65 14.05 -10.63 2.53
C ARG A 65 14.81 -10.65 3.84
N LEU A 66 14.31 -11.37 4.85
CA LEU A 66 14.99 -11.49 6.15
C LEU A 66 16.45 -11.98 5.99
N LEU A 67 16.67 -13.00 5.15
CA LEU A 67 18.01 -13.53 4.91
C LEU A 67 18.89 -12.56 4.13
N ALA A 68 18.35 -11.90 3.11
CA ALA A 68 19.07 -10.90 2.33
C ALA A 68 19.50 -9.70 3.21
N GLU A 69 18.60 -9.18 4.04
CA GLU A 69 18.93 -8.11 4.98
C GLU A 69 19.94 -8.55 6.03
N ALA A 70 19.81 -9.75 6.59
CA ALA A 70 20.76 -10.28 7.54
C ALA A 70 22.17 -10.45 6.93
N GLN A 71 22.25 -10.82 5.65
CA GLN A 71 23.52 -10.90 4.93
C GLN A 71 24.16 -9.52 4.72
N GLN A 72 23.35 -8.47 4.50
CA GLN A 72 23.83 -7.11 4.28
C GLN A 72 24.20 -6.38 5.57
N LEU A 73 23.39 -6.51 6.61
CA LEU A 73 23.47 -5.70 7.83
C LEU A 73 24.23 -6.38 8.96
N HIS A 74 24.52 -7.69 8.82
CA HIS A 74 25.24 -8.49 9.81
C HIS A 74 24.70 -8.33 11.25
N PRO A 75 23.38 -8.53 11.47
CA PRO A 75 22.75 -8.36 12.77
C PRO A 75 23.30 -9.32 13.82
N SER A 76 23.28 -8.87 15.07
CA SER A 76 23.53 -9.70 16.25
C SER A 76 22.49 -10.82 16.40
N ARG A 77 22.77 -11.77 17.31
CA ARG A 77 21.82 -12.85 17.62
C ARG A 77 20.50 -12.34 18.19
N GLU A 78 20.55 -11.27 18.98
CA GLU A 78 19.37 -10.66 19.59
C GLU A 78 18.49 -10.00 18.53
N GLU A 79 19.09 -9.22 17.63
CA GLU A 79 18.39 -8.59 16.50
C GLU A 79 17.79 -9.64 15.56
N MET A 80 18.52 -10.73 15.28
CA MET A 80 17.98 -11.86 14.51
C MET A 80 16.78 -12.52 15.20
N HIS A 81 16.80 -12.64 16.53
CA HIS A 81 15.66 -13.18 17.27
C HIS A 81 14.44 -12.24 17.19
N ALA A 82 14.64 -10.94 17.40
CA ALA A 82 13.59 -9.93 17.28
C ALA A 82 12.96 -9.93 15.88
N ALA A 83 13.78 -9.97 14.82
CA ALA A 83 13.35 -10.08 13.43
C ALA A 83 12.52 -11.35 13.17
N ALA A 84 12.91 -12.50 13.74
CA ALA A 84 12.15 -13.74 13.63
C ALA A 84 10.78 -13.65 14.33
N VAL A 85 10.71 -13.02 15.51
CA VAL A 85 9.45 -12.77 16.23
C VAL A 85 8.53 -11.86 15.41
N MET A 86 9.06 -10.76 14.86
CA MET A 86 8.32 -9.85 13.99
C MET A 86 7.75 -10.59 12.76
N ARG A 87 8.57 -11.39 12.07
CA ARG A 87 8.11 -12.21 10.94
C ARG A 87 6.95 -13.14 11.31
N MET A 88 7.06 -13.81 12.46
CA MET A 88 5.99 -14.71 12.93
C MET A 88 4.70 -13.96 13.25
N ALA A 89 4.79 -12.76 13.84
CA ALA A 89 3.65 -11.89 14.09
C ALA A 89 2.98 -11.46 12.78
N MET A 90 3.75 -11.05 11.78
CA MET A 90 3.24 -10.68 10.44
C MET A 90 2.51 -11.85 9.77
N LEU A 91 3.11 -13.04 9.75
CA LEU A 91 2.49 -14.24 9.17
C LEU A 91 1.18 -14.63 9.90
N LYS A 92 1.13 -14.45 11.23
CA LYS A 92 -0.09 -14.69 12.02
C LYS A 92 -1.17 -13.66 11.69
N ALA A 93 -0.81 -12.39 11.56
CA ALA A 93 -1.72 -11.32 11.17
C ALA A 93 -2.30 -11.59 9.77
N GLN A 94 -1.46 -11.90 8.79
CA GLN A 94 -1.88 -12.26 7.43
C GLN A 94 -2.87 -13.43 7.42
N ARG A 95 -2.57 -14.51 8.15
CA ARG A 95 -3.48 -15.67 8.25
C ARG A 95 -4.85 -15.31 8.86
N THR A 96 -4.88 -14.36 9.77
CA THR A 96 -6.12 -13.94 10.46
C THR A 96 -6.95 -13.00 9.59
N PHE A 97 -6.29 -12.00 9.02
CA PHE A 97 -6.92 -10.84 8.39
C PHE A 97 -7.00 -10.89 6.87
N TRP A 98 -6.57 -11.98 6.22
CA TRP A 98 -6.71 -12.11 4.75
C TRP A 98 -8.11 -11.81 4.20
N PRO A 99 -9.24 -12.09 4.88
CA PRO A 99 -10.56 -11.73 4.33
C PRO A 99 -10.76 -10.22 4.18
N LEU A 100 -9.97 -9.39 4.88
CA LEU A 100 -9.99 -7.93 4.77
C LEU A 100 -8.99 -7.40 3.73
N THR A 101 -8.14 -8.27 3.16
CA THR A 101 -7.11 -7.89 2.19
C THR A 101 -7.64 -8.10 0.77
N GLY A 102 -8.40 -7.14 0.24
CA GLY A 102 -8.94 -7.22 -1.13
C GLY A 102 -7.84 -7.20 -2.20
N GLY A 103 -6.80 -6.41 -1.96
CA GLY A 103 -5.59 -6.36 -2.76
C GLY A 103 -4.45 -5.72 -1.97
N GLU A 104 -3.25 -5.82 -2.53
CA GLU A 104 -2.03 -5.23 -2.00
C GLU A 104 -0.98 -5.15 -3.10
N THR A 105 -0.06 -4.21 -2.98
CA THR A 105 1.12 -4.14 -3.83
C THR A 105 2.21 -4.94 -3.16
N VAL A 106 2.82 -5.87 -3.89
CA VAL A 106 3.82 -6.83 -3.37
C VAL A 106 5.08 -6.81 -4.21
N MET A 107 6.18 -7.29 -3.65
CA MET A 107 7.43 -7.54 -4.37
C MET A 107 7.76 -9.04 -4.29
N LEU A 108 7.07 -9.82 -5.13
CA LEU A 108 7.29 -11.27 -5.20
C LEU A 108 8.58 -11.64 -5.95
N THR A 109 9.00 -10.76 -6.85
CA THR A 109 10.30 -10.78 -7.52
C THR A 109 11.04 -9.52 -7.10
N PRO A 110 12.32 -9.60 -6.66
CA PRO A 110 13.09 -8.42 -6.25
C PRO A 110 13.08 -7.32 -7.32
N GLY A 111 12.84 -6.07 -6.88
CA GLY A 111 12.82 -4.88 -7.74
C GLY A 111 11.59 -4.75 -8.66
N GLN A 112 10.67 -5.71 -8.66
CA GLN A 112 9.47 -5.69 -9.49
C GLN A 112 8.21 -5.65 -8.62
N PRO A 113 7.69 -4.43 -8.34
CA PRO A 113 6.43 -4.31 -7.63
C PRO A 113 5.26 -4.71 -8.54
N GLU A 114 4.33 -5.51 -8.02
CA GLU A 114 3.12 -5.94 -8.72
C GLU A 114 1.90 -5.72 -7.82
N VAL A 115 0.73 -5.47 -8.42
CA VAL A 115 -0.54 -5.46 -7.68
C VAL A 115 -1.08 -6.88 -7.60
N LEU A 116 -1.35 -7.35 -6.39
CA LEU A 116 -1.96 -8.64 -6.11
C LEU A 116 -3.39 -8.42 -5.62
N ILE A 117 -4.34 -9.09 -6.26
CA ILE A 117 -5.75 -9.11 -5.88
C ILE A 117 -6.09 -10.50 -5.33
N LEU A 118 -6.85 -10.54 -4.22
CA LEU A 118 -7.35 -11.78 -3.62
C LEU A 118 -8.85 -11.92 -3.89
N PRO A 119 -9.27 -12.68 -4.92
CA PRO A 119 -10.67 -12.79 -5.27
C PRO A 119 -11.53 -13.39 -4.13
N GLN A 120 -10.99 -14.33 -3.34
CA GLN A 120 -11.71 -14.85 -2.17
C GLN A 120 -11.95 -13.77 -1.10
N ALA A 121 -11.05 -12.80 -0.93
CA ALA A 121 -11.25 -11.71 0.02
C ALA A 121 -12.34 -10.75 -0.47
N LEU A 122 -12.33 -10.42 -1.77
CA LEU A 122 -13.39 -9.65 -2.41
C LEU A 122 -14.75 -10.35 -2.32
N GLU A 123 -14.79 -11.67 -2.46
CA GLU A 123 -15.98 -12.51 -2.25
C GLU A 123 -16.48 -12.40 -0.81
N HIS A 124 -15.60 -12.53 0.18
CA HIS A 124 -15.94 -12.35 1.59
C HIS A 124 -16.48 -10.95 1.91
N ALA A 125 -15.98 -9.92 1.23
CA ALA A 125 -16.44 -8.53 1.34
C ALA A 125 -17.74 -8.26 0.56
N GLY A 126 -18.15 -9.16 -0.33
CA GLY A 126 -19.29 -8.96 -1.24
C GLY A 126 -19.03 -7.89 -2.31
N ARG A 127 -17.78 -7.79 -2.79
CA ARG A 127 -17.27 -6.74 -3.69
C ARG A 127 -16.63 -7.29 -4.99
N LEU A 128 -16.91 -8.53 -5.38
CA LEU A 128 -16.33 -9.15 -6.59
C LEU A 128 -16.66 -8.40 -7.89
N ASP A 129 -17.82 -7.78 -7.94
CA ASP A 129 -18.44 -7.12 -9.10
C ASP A 129 -18.72 -5.64 -8.84
N ASP A 130 -18.11 -5.07 -7.79
CA ASP A 130 -18.35 -3.70 -7.36
C ASP A 130 -17.37 -2.75 -8.03
N THR A 131 -17.72 -2.27 -9.22
CA THR A 131 -16.82 -1.43 -10.05
C THR A 131 -16.29 -0.19 -9.32
N PRO A 132 -17.10 0.60 -8.57
CA PRO A 132 -16.57 1.71 -7.79
C PRO A 132 -15.52 1.29 -6.76
N PHE A 133 -15.78 0.19 -6.05
CA PHE A 133 -14.81 -0.35 -5.08
C PHE A 133 -13.53 -0.87 -5.76
N LEU A 134 -13.65 -1.61 -6.87
CA LEU A 134 -12.50 -2.12 -7.62
C LEU A 134 -11.65 -0.98 -8.20
N SER A 135 -12.28 0.10 -8.68
CA SER A 135 -11.60 1.30 -9.15
C SER A 135 -10.83 1.98 -8.03
N LYS A 136 -11.42 2.07 -6.84
CA LYS A 136 -10.74 2.57 -5.65
C LYS A 136 -9.54 1.71 -5.28
N LEU A 137 -9.74 0.40 -5.16
CA LEU A 137 -8.70 -0.56 -4.80
C LEU A 137 -7.52 -0.47 -5.78
N LEU A 138 -7.80 -0.49 -7.08
CA LEU A 138 -6.76 -0.39 -8.10
C LEU A 138 -6.07 0.97 -8.09
N ALA A 139 -6.80 2.08 -7.92
CA ALA A 139 -6.18 3.40 -7.79
C ALA A 139 -5.24 3.47 -6.57
N HIS A 140 -5.62 2.89 -5.44
CA HIS A 140 -4.81 2.81 -4.23
C HIS A 140 -3.52 2.02 -4.49
N GLU A 141 -3.65 0.80 -5.00
CA GLU A 141 -2.49 -0.08 -5.24
C GLU A 141 -1.60 0.39 -6.39
N GLN A 142 -2.15 0.95 -7.45
CA GLN A 142 -1.34 1.58 -8.50
C GLN A 142 -0.61 2.83 -7.99
N THR A 143 -1.17 3.53 -7.00
CA THR A 143 -0.43 4.61 -6.33
C THR A 143 0.80 4.06 -5.60
N ARG A 144 0.74 2.86 -5.04
CA ARG A 144 1.92 2.18 -4.48
C ARG A 144 2.99 1.89 -5.51
N LEU A 145 2.59 1.54 -6.72
CA LEU A 145 3.52 1.30 -7.83
C LEU A 145 4.30 2.57 -8.18
N VAL A 146 3.62 3.71 -8.30
CA VAL A 146 4.31 4.98 -8.60
C VAL A 146 5.16 5.46 -7.43
N GLN A 147 4.76 5.20 -6.18
CA GLN A 147 5.58 5.47 -5.00
C GLN A 147 6.89 4.66 -5.02
N HIS A 148 6.79 3.37 -5.38
CA HIS A 148 7.95 2.52 -5.54
C HIS A 148 8.85 3.01 -6.67
N ALA A 149 8.30 3.30 -7.85
CA ALA A 149 9.07 3.81 -8.99
C ALA A 149 9.76 5.14 -8.64
N ALA A 150 9.04 6.07 -8.01
CA ALA A 150 9.57 7.37 -7.62
C ALA A 150 10.68 7.28 -6.56
N SER A 151 10.65 6.28 -5.68
CA SER A 151 11.68 6.06 -4.65
C SER A 151 12.73 5.02 -5.04
N GLU A 152 12.68 4.46 -6.25
CA GLU A 152 13.54 3.33 -6.66
C GLU A 152 13.48 2.15 -5.66
N GLY A 153 12.36 2.01 -4.96
CA GLY A 153 12.13 0.99 -3.93
C GLY A 153 12.63 1.35 -2.52
N GLU A 154 13.42 2.39 -2.34
CA GLU A 154 14.07 2.71 -1.04
C GLU A 154 13.06 2.92 0.10
N VAL A 155 11.98 3.66 -0.17
CA VAL A 155 10.92 3.92 0.82
C VAL A 155 10.22 2.63 1.25
N ARG A 156 10.07 1.67 0.32
CA ARG A 156 9.45 0.37 0.60
C ARG A 156 10.40 -0.54 1.38
N GLU A 157 11.69 -0.55 1.04
CA GLU A 157 12.69 -1.27 1.83
C GLU A 157 12.73 -0.76 3.27
N ALA A 158 12.68 0.55 3.46
CA ALA A 158 12.64 1.18 4.78
C ALA A 158 11.36 0.84 5.56
N GLN A 159 10.21 0.73 4.89
CA GLN A 159 8.94 0.33 5.53
C GLN A 159 8.95 -1.15 5.95
N GLU A 160 9.51 -2.02 5.10
CA GLU A 160 9.38 -3.48 5.24
C GLU A 160 10.58 -4.17 5.91
N THR A 161 11.60 -3.41 6.30
CA THR A 161 12.82 -3.92 6.95
C THR A 161 12.51 -4.67 8.24
N PHE A 162 13.24 -5.77 8.47
CA PHE A 162 13.24 -6.46 9.76
C PHE A 162 14.23 -5.85 10.77
N PHE A 163 15.05 -4.90 10.35
CA PHE A 163 16.14 -4.30 11.14
C PHE A 163 16.09 -2.76 11.09
N PRO A 164 15.01 -2.12 11.58
CA PRO A 164 14.83 -0.69 11.46
C PRO A 164 15.94 0.14 12.12
N ASP A 165 16.50 -0.35 13.24
CA ASP A 165 17.60 0.32 13.94
C ASP A 165 18.88 0.31 13.09
N LEU A 166 19.25 -0.84 12.53
CA LEU A 166 20.44 -0.98 11.68
C LEU A 166 20.33 -0.20 10.36
N ARG A 167 19.11 -0.03 9.84
CA ARG A 167 18.82 0.80 8.67
C ARG A 167 18.67 2.29 9.00
N GLY A 168 18.71 2.69 10.28
CA GLY A 168 18.56 4.09 10.70
C GLY A 168 17.16 4.66 10.43
N VAL A 169 16.15 3.81 10.32
CA VAL A 169 14.77 4.19 9.99
C VAL A 169 13.83 4.15 11.19
N THR A 170 14.34 3.78 12.36
CA THR A 170 13.59 3.79 13.61
C THR A 170 12.98 5.16 13.89
N GLY A 171 11.72 5.15 14.32
CA GLY A 171 10.97 6.38 14.60
C GLY A 171 10.41 7.09 13.37
N ARG A 172 10.66 6.60 12.14
CA ARG A 172 10.04 7.10 10.92
C ARG A 172 8.71 6.40 10.65
N ALA A 173 7.70 7.18 10.26
CA ALA A 173 6.35 6.71 10.00
C ALA A 173 6.13 6.43 8.50
N TYR A 174 6.95 5.52 7.93
CA TYR A 174 6.87 5.15 6.52
C TYR A 174 5.47 4.65 6.12
N ASP A 175 4.86 3.78 6.91
CA ASP A 175 3.51 3.28 6.64
C ASP A 175 2.48 4.42 6.59
N PHE A 176 2.57 5.40 7.48
CA PHE A 176 1.69 6.57 7.47
C PHE A 176 1.84 7.39 6.18
N LEU A 177 3.07 7.71 5.77
CA LEU A 177 3.32 8.42 4.50
C LEU A 177 2.74 7.66 3.31
N LEU A 178 3.07 6.38 3.25
CA LEU A 178 2.68 5.47 2.20
C LEU A 178 1.15 5.38 2.10
N GLN A 179 0.47 4.96 3.17
CA GLN A 179 -0.99 4.84 3.25
C GLN A 179 -1.68 6.18 3.01
N GLY A 180 -1.13 7.27 3.53
CA GLY A 180 -1.69 8.61 3.38
C GLY A 180 -1.71 9.07 1.93
N HIS A 181 -0.60 8.93 1.20
CA HIS A 181 -0.56 9.35 -0.20
C HIS A 181 -1.40 8.45 -1.12
N ALA A 182 -1.41 7.13 -0.89
CA ALA A 182 -2.29 6.23 -1.64
C ALA A 182 -3.78 6.50 -1.37
N GLY A 183 -4.16 6.72 -0.10
CA GLY A 183 -5.53 7.09 0.29
C GLY A 183 -5.94 8.50 -0.17
N TRP A 184 -4.99 9.45 -0.26
CA TRP A 184 -5.27 10.73 -0.89
C TRP A 184 -5.53 10.55 -2.39
N ALA A 185 -4.66 9.85 -3.10
CA ALA A 185 -4.76 9.66 -4.54
C ALA A 185 -6.03 8.90 -4.94
N ASP A 186 -6.38 7.81 -4.24
CA ASP A 186 -7.59 7.03 -4.55
C ASP A 186 -8.87 7.86 -4.43
N ARG A 187 -8.95 8.77 -3.45
CA ARG A 187 -10.10 9.68 -3.28
C ARG A 187 -10.19 10.68 -4.41
N GLN A 188 -9.05 11.23 -4.83
CA GLN A 188 -8.99 12.16 -5.97
C GLN A 188 -9.37 11.47 -7.29
N ILE A 189 -8.97 10.22 -7.48
CA ILE A 189 -9.25 9.44 -8.69
C ILE A 189 -10.72 9.03 -8.72
N THR A 190 -11.22 8.46 -7.63
CA THR A 190 -12.62 8.04 -7.54
C THR A 190 -13.60 9.21 -7.61
N ALA A 191 -13.27 10.37 -7.03
CA ALA A 191 -14.07 11.58 -7.21
C ALA A 191 -14.17 12.03 -8.67
N ARG A 192 -13.13 11.80 -9.50
CA ARG A 192 -13.20 12.11 -10.94
C ARG A 192 -14.02 11.08 -11.72
N LEU A 193 -13.96 9.82 -11.34
CA LEU A 193 -14.70 8.74 -12.01
C LEU A 193 -16.18 8.72 -11.63
N PHE A 194 -16.52 9.02 -10.37
CA PHE A 194 -17.85 8.81 -9.81
C PHE A 194 -18.48 10.07 -9.22
N SER A 195 -17.89 11.25 -9.47
CA SER A 195 -18.29 12.56 -8.93
C SER A 195 -18.12 12.73 -7.41
N GLU A 196 -17.86 11.66 -6.66
CA GLU A 196 -17.56 11.68 -5.24
C GLU A 196 -16.52 10.60 -4.86
N PRO A 197 -15.74 10.80 -3.77
CA PRO A 197 -14.84 9.76 -3.28
C PRO A 197 -15.60 8.50 -2.87
N VAL A 198 -15.18 7.34 -3.36
CA VAL A 198 -15.77 6.05 -2.94
C VAL A 198 -15.42 5.80 -1.45
N PRO A 199 -16.37 5.45 -0.56
CA PRO A 199 -16.11 5.32 0.87
C PRO A 199 -15.32 4.05 1.24
N ASN A 200 -14.50 4.14 2.31
CA ASN A 200 -13.73 3.00 2.85
C ASN A 200 -14.52 2.12 3.84
N GLU A 201 -15.53 2.68 4.51
CA GLU A 201 -16.07 2.11 5.76
C GLU A 201 -17.41 1.38 5.61
N GLN A 202 -17.83 1.12 4.38
CA GLN A 202 -19.13 0.51 4.13
C GLN A 202 -19.00 -1.00 4.00
N VAL A 203 -19.55 -1.72 4.99
CA VAL A 203 -19.77 -3.16 4.89
C VAL A 203 -20.97 -3.40 3.97
N THR A 204 -20.80 -4.24 2.95
CA THR A 204 -21.91 -4.56 2.03
C THR A 204 -22.94 -5.46 2.69
N ALA A 205 -24.18 -5.41 2.20
CA ALA A 205 -25.20 -6.40 2.57
C ALA A 205 -24.77 -7.83 2.20
N ARG A 206 -23.95 -8.00 1.16
CA ARG A 206 -23.42 -9.28 0.66
C ARG A 206 -22.20 -9.82 1.43
N ALA A 207 -21.65 -9.06 2.38
CA ALA A 207 -20.48 -9.48 3.12
C ALA A 207 -20.74 -10.76 3.95
N SER A 208 -19.78 -11.67 4.00
CA SER A 208 -19.86 -12.86 4.86
C SER A 208 -19.84 -12.50 6.34
N ALA A 209 -20.43 -13.33 7.22
CA ALA A 209 -20.38 -13.13 8.67
C ALA A 209 -18.94 -12.94 9.18
N ARG A 210 -18.03 -13.81 8.74
CA ARG A 210 -16.59 -13.73 9.07
C ARG A 210 -15.98 -12.38 8.71
N TYR A 211 -16.31 -11.80 7.55
CA TYR A 211 -15.82 -10.48 7.17
C TYR A 211 -16.33 -9.42 8.14
N ARG A 212 -17.63 -9.44 8.45
CA ARG A 212 -18.25 -8.47 9.37
C ARG A 212 -17.61 -8.54 10.77
N ASP A 213 -17.39 -9.74 11.29
CA ASP A 213 -16.76 -9.96 12.60
C ASP A 213 -15.36 -9.35 12.64
N LEU A 214 -14.54 -9.63 11.61
CA LEU A 214 -13.18 -9.09 11.50
C LEU A 214 -13.19 -7.57 11.32
N PHE A 215 -14.08 -7.04 10.48
CA PHE A 215 -14.23 -5.61 10.22
C PHE A 215 -14.66 -4.82 11.47
N ALA A 216 -15.45 -5.44 12.35
CA ALA A 216 -15.89 -4.87 13.61
C ALA A 216 -14.82 -4.90 14.72
N THR A 217 -13.69 -5.59 14.53
CA THR A 217 -12.66 -5.66 15.57
C THR A 217 -12.05 -4.28 15.89
N PRO A 218 -11.70 -3.99 17.16
CA PRO A 218 -11.04 -2.74 17.52
C PRO A 218 -9.71 -2.52 16.78
N GLN A 219 -8.99 -3.61 16.49
CA GLN A 219 -7.74 -3.56 15.73
C GLN A 219 -7.97 -3.01 14.31
N HIS A 220 -8.98 -3.53 13.60
CA HIS A 220 -9.32 -3.03 12.26
C HIS A 220 -9.80 -1.57 12.31
N GLN A 221 -10.68 -1.23 13.26
CA GLN A 221 -11.20 0.14 13.41
C GLN A 221 -10.07 1.15 13.67
N LYS A 222 -9.10 0.80 14.51
CA LYS A 222 -7.91 1.62 14.77
C LYS A 222 -7.07 1.79 13.50
N ALA A 223 -6.80 0.72 12.75
CA ALA A 223 -6.05 0.79 11.51
C ALA A 223 -6.76 1.66 10.45
N ALA A 224 -8.08 1.51 10.30
CA ALA A 224 -8.88 2.32 9.38
C ALA A 224 -8.84 3.81 9.76
N GLN A 225 -8.94 4.13 11.06
CA GLN A 225 -8.80 5.50 11.55
C GLN A 225 -7.41 6.08 11.25
N GLN A 226 -6.34 5.32 11.49
CA GLN A 226 -4.97 5.74 11.18
C GLN A 226 -4.79 6.01 9.68
N ALA A 227 -5.32 5.13 8.82
CA ALA A 227 -5.27 5.32 7.37
C ALA A 227 -6.03 6.58 6.91
N ARG A 228 -7.21 6.86 7.49
CA ARG A 228 -7.93 8.13 7.24
C ARG A 228 -7.11 9.34 7.64
N GLN A 229 -6.59 9.34 8.87
CA GLN A 229 -5.76 10.44 9.39
C GLN A 229 -4.53 10.68 8.51
N ALA A 230 -3.89 9.61 8.03
CA ALA A 230 -2.79 9.69 7.10
C ALA A 230 -3.19 10.37 5.78
N GLY A 231 -4.31 9.94 5.20
CA GLY A 231 -4.82 10.52 3.96
C GLY A 231 -5.14 12.00 4.09
N ASP A 232 -5.79 12.39 5.19
CA ASP A 232 -6.17 13.79 5.44
C ASP A 232 -4.94 14.66 5.72
N SER A 233 -3.93 14.12 6.40
CA SER A 233 -2.66 14.80 6.65
C SER A 233 -1.90 15.08 5.36
N VAL A 234 -1.78 14.07 4.48
CA VAL A 234 -1.16 14.26 3.15
C VAL A 234 -1.94 15.26 2.32
N ALA A 235 -3.28 15.18 2.32
CA ALA A 235 -4.14 16.12 1.59
C ALA A 235 -3.89 17.57 2.03
N ARG A 236 -3.75 17.81 3.34
CA ARG A 236 -3.45 19.13 3.90
C ARG A 236 -2.08 19.66 3.44
N ILE A 237 -1.04 18.83 3.47
CA ILE A 237 0.30 19.22 3.04
C ILE A 237 0.32 19.53 1.53
N ILE A 238 -0.27 18.65 0.71
CA ILE A 238 -0.34 18.87 -0.75
C ILE A 238 -1.12 20.16 -1.06
N THR A 239 -2.20 20.45 -0.32
CA THR A 239 -2.99 21.68 -0.49
C THR A 239 -2.19 22.93 -0.14
N ALA A 240 -1.37 22.87 0.92
CA ALA A 240 -0.59 24.02 1.40
C ALA A 240 0.69 24.26 0.59
N GLU A 241 1.44 23.20 0.28
CA GLU A 241 2.81 23.28 -0.26
C GLU A 241 2.87 22.94 -1.77
N GLY A 242 1.81 22.34 -2.30
CA GLY A 242 1.73 21.85 -3.67
C GLY A 242 2.29 20.43 -3.83
N LEU A 243 1.76 19.72 -4.83
CA LEU A 243 2.09 18.33 -5.10
C LEU A 243 3.57 18.11 -5.44
N ALA A 244 4.19 19.02 -6.21
CA ALA A 244 5.59 18.90 -6.61
C ALA A 244 6.54 18.95 -5.40
N HIS A 245 6.28 19.84 -4.42
CA HIS A 245 7.07 19.89 -3.19
C HIS A 245 6.82 18.67 -2.31
N PHE A 246 5.56 18.23 -2.18
CA PHE A 246 5.26 16.99 -1.45
C PHE A 246 6.02 15.79 -2.02
N ASN A 247 6.07 15.65 -3.34
CA ASN A 247 6.73 14.53 -4.02
C ASN A 247 8.25 14.47 -3.82
N GLN A 248 8.89 15.48 -3.24
CA GLN A 248 10.30 15.38 -2.84
C GLN A 248 10.51 14.31 -1.75
N VAL A 249 9.46 13.92 -1.02
CA VAL A 249 9.52 12.86 0.00
C VAL A 249 9.99 11.51 -0.54
N TRP A 250 9.79 11.25 -1.83
CA TRP A 250 10.21 9.99 -2.45
C TRP A 250 11.72 9.91 -2.68
N LYS A 251 12.42 11.05 -2.64
CA LYS A 251 13.88 11.16 -2.84
C LYS A 251 14.62 11.71 -1.63
N ASN A 252 13.90 12.21 -0.62
CA ASN A 252 14.48 12.80 0.57
C ASN A 252 13.91 12.16 1.85
N PRO A 253 14.67 11.27 2.52
CA PRO A 253 14.22 10.59 3.74
C PRO A 253 13.95 11.56 4.91
N ASP A 254 14.50 12.79 4.90
CA ASP A 254 14.22 13.77 5.95
C ASP A 254 12.81 14.34 5.89
N LEU A 255 12.16 14.26 4.73
CA LEU A 255 10.75 14.64 4.56
C LEU A 255 9.78 13.53 4.98
N VAL A 256 10.27 12.31 5.28
CA VAL A 256 9.45 11.25 5.85
C VAL A 256 9.09 11.62 7.29
N PRO A 257 7.80 11.62 7.67
CA PRO A 257 7.40 12.04 8.99
C PRO A 257 7.95 11.12 10.06
N THR A 258 8.18 11.66 11.26
CA THR A 258 8.41 10.83 12.45
C THR A 258 7.09 10.31 13.01
N ILE A 259 7.14 9.25 13.82
CA ILE A 259 5.98 8.75 14.54
C ILE A 259 5.34 9.86 15.38
N GLU A 260 6.16 10.63 16.11
CA GLU A 260 5.70 11.75 16.95
C GLU A 260 4.96 12.84 16.15
N GLU A 261 5.46 13.20 14.96
CA GLU A 261 4.79 14.17 14.10
C GLU A 261 3.42 13.65 13.62
N THR A 262 3.31 12.37 13.30
CA THR A 262 2.03 11.77 12.88
C THR A 262 1.02 11.60 14.01
N THR A 263 1.48 11.53 15.27
CA THR A 263 0.60 11.32 16.42
C THR A 263 0.19 12.61 17.13
N SER A 264 1.09 13.60 17.18
CA SER A 264 0.94 14.75 18.08
C SER A 264 1.30 16.11 17.47
N ASP A 265 2.12 16.17 16.41
CA ASP A 265 2.53 17.45 15.81
C ASP A 265 2.63 17.41 14.29
N LEU A 266 1.47 17.35 13.63
CA LEU A 266 1.39 17.37 12.17
C LEU A 266 1.96 18.69 11.58
N ALA A 267 1.86 19.79 12.32
CA ALA A 267 2.37 21.08 11.87
C ALA A 267 3.90 21.07 11.77
N ALA A 268 4.60 20.35 12.64
CA ALA A 268 6.04 20.13 12.52
C ALA A 268 6.42 19.40 11.23
N TRP A 269 5.68 18.35 10.85
CA TRP A 269 5.92 17.67 9.58
C TRP A 269 5.70 18.60 8.38
N GLN A 270 4.58 19.33 8.36
CA GLN A 270 4.29 20.29 7.28
C GLN A 270 5.40 21.34 7.12
N LYS A 271 5.93 21.89 8.23
CA LYS A 271 7.02 22.88 8.20
C LYS A 271 8.31 22.38 7.52
N ARG A 272 8.51 21.06 7.39
CA ARG A 272 9.68 20.50 6.69
C ARG A 272 9.65 20.81 5.19
N PHE A 273 8.46 20.88 4.59
CA PHE A 273 8.28 21.21 3.18
C PHE A 273 8.42 22.70 2.88
N ALA A 274 8.21 23.56 3.88
CA ALA A 274 8.28 25.01 3.75
C ALA A 274 9.72 25.58 3.80
N ARG A 275 10.75 24.74 4.03
CA ARG A 275 12.15 25.21 4.13
C ARG A 275 12.78 25.32 2.74
N PRO A 276 13.09 26.52 2.23
CA PRO A 276 13.89 26.67 1.02
C PRO A 276 15.32 26.26 1.35
N GLY A 277 15.84 25.18 0.74
CA GLY A 277 17.27 24.86 0.94
C GLY A 277 17.77 23.46 0.62
N VAL A 278 16.95 22.50 0.21
CA VAL A 278 17.49 21.23 -0.33
C VAL A 278 17.42 21.29 -1.85
N THR A 279 18.24 22.15 -2.44
CA THR A 279 18.66 21.98 -3.84
C THR A 279 19.44 20.68 -3.94
N ALA A 280 18.99 19.82 -4.86
CA ALA A 280 19.68 18.60 -5.26
C ALA A 280 21.11 18.87 -5.75
#